data_AF-A0A4Z0BP39-F1
#
_entry.id   AF-A0A4Z0BP39-F1
#
_cell.length_a   1.000
_cell.length_b   1.000
_cell.length_c   1.000
_cell.angle_alpha   90.00
_cell.angle_beta   90.00
_cell.angle_gamma   90.00
#
_symmetry.space_group_name_H-M   'P 1'
#
loop_
_entity.id
_entity.type
_entity.pdbx_description
1 polymer ?
#
loop_
_entity_poly.entity_id
_entity_poly.type
_entity_poly.pdbx_seq_one_letter_code
_entity_poly.pdbx_strand_id
1 'polypeptide(L)'
;MRYSRADYAKMLAAQQEVARAEEDYHRLRAAYVEIAKNEPGHEVALAMIGCDMDRAHARLQALIGLPRMPFTHDPSKTVLRDAERELKDREKESA
;
A
#
# COMPACT_ATOMS: atom_id res chain seq x y z
N MET A 1 15.93 -30.40 11.81
CA MET A 1 16.07 -29.34 12.83
C MET A 1 14.71 -29.10 13.48
N ARG A 2 14.57 -29.25 14.80
CA ARG A 2 13.39 -28.74 15.53
C ARG A 2 13.77 -27.36 16.05
N TYR A 3 13.02 -26.33 15.64
CA TYR A 3 13.19 -24.98 16.17
C TYR A 3 13.02 -24.99 17.70
N SER A 4 13.83 -24.21 18.42
CA SER A 4 13.58 -24.00 19.84
C SER A 4 12.26 -23.26 20.01
N ARG A 5 11.59 -23.42 21.16
CA ARG A 5 10.33 -22.71 21.45
C ARG A 5 10.51 -21.19 21.36
N ALA A 6 11.69 -20.68 21.67
CA ALA A 6 12.04 -19.27 21.54
C ALA A 6 12.16 -18.83 20.06
N ASP A 7 12.73 -19.67 19.20
CA ASP A 7 12.86 -19.36 17.76
C ASP A 7 11.51 -19.42 17.05
N TYR A 8 10.66 -20.36 17.43
CA TYR A 8 9.29 -20.43 16.92
C TYR A 8 8.46 -19.20 17.31
N ALA A 9 8.58 -18.72 18.56
CA ALA A 9 7.92 -17.51 19.01
C ALA A 9 8.38 -16.26 18.24
N LYS A 10 9.69 -16.14 17.96
CA LYS A 10 10.24 -15.05 17.13
C LYS A 10 9.71 -15.10 15.69
N MET A 11 9.65 -16.29 15.09
CA MET A 11 9.12 -16.46 13.74
C MET A 11 7.63 -16.06 13.67
N LEU A 12 6.83 -16.47 14.65
CA LEU A 12 5.41 -16.11 14.71
C LEU A 12 5.21 -14.61 14.90
N ALA A 13 6.01 -13.98 15.76
CA ALA A 13 5.96 -12.53 15.96
C ALA A 13 6.31 -11.76 14.67
N ALA A 14 7.34 -12.21 13.93
CA ALA A 14 7.69 -11.62 12.65
C ALA A 14 6.57 -11.76 11.61
N GLN A 15 5.91 -12.92 11.54
CA GLN A 15 4.75 -13.13 10.65
C GLN A 15 3.57 -12.20 10.99
N GLN A 16 3.28 -12.03 12.28
CA GLN A 16 2.23 -11.11 12.73
C GLN A 16 2.57 -9.66 12.40
N GLU A 17 3.84 -9.27 12.49
CA GLU A 17 4.27 -7.92 12.15
C GLU A 17 4.13 -7.63 10.65
N VAL A 18 4.48 -8.59 9.79
CA VAL A 18 4.25 -8.50 8.34
C VAL A 18 2.76 -8.36 8.05
N ALA A 19 1.92 -9.23 8.62
CA ALA A 19 0.47 -9.21 8.38
C ALA A 19 -0.17 -7.85 8.77
N ARG A 20 0.27 -7.25 9.88
CA ARG A 20 -0.18 -5.91 10.30
C ARG A 20 0.27 -4.83 9.31
N ALA A 21 1.52 -4.88 8.84
CA ALA A 21 2.03 -3.92 7.87
C ALA A 21 1.33 -4.04 6.50
N GLU A 22 0.95 -5.25 6.09
CA GLU A 22 0.13 -5.48 4.89
C GLU A 22 -1.26 -4.87 5.06
N GLU A 23 -1.93 -5.12 6.18
CA GLU A 23 -3.24 -4.56 6.49
C GLU A 23 -3.23 -3.02 6.49
N ASP A 24 -2.22 -2.41 7.13
CA ASP A 24 -2.03 -0.96 7.15
C ASP A 24 -1.87 -0.39 5.73
N TYR A 25 -1.03 -1.03 4.90
CA TYR A 25 -0.83 -0.62 3.51
C TYR A 25 -2.14 -0.74 2.71
N HIS A 26 -2.86 -1.86 2.83
CA HIS A 26 -4.13 -2.06 2.13
C HIS A 26 -5.20 -1.06 2.54
N ARG A 27 -5.28 -0.71 3.83
CA ARG A 27 -6.21 0.30 4.35
C ARG A 27 -5.94 1.68 3.73
N LEU A 28 -4.67 2.08 3.70
CA LEU A 28 -4.26 3.38 3.14
C LEU A 28 -4.45 3.42 1.62
N ARG A 29 -4.16 2.30 0.93
CA ARG A 29 -4.44 2.16 -0.51
C ARG A 29 -5.93 2.30 -0.82
N ALA A 30 -6.80 1.65 -0.03
CA ALA A 30 -8.24 1.76 -0.21
C ALA A 30 -8.72 3.21 -0.05
N ALA A 31 -8.24 3.91 0.98
CA ALA A 31 -8.55 5.32 1.20
C ALA A 31 -8.06 6.21 0.05
N TYR A 32 -6.83 5.99 -0.45
CA TYR A 32 -6.29 6.71 -1.60
C TYR A 32 -7.18 6.53 -2.84
N VAL A 33 -7.56 5.28 -3.15
CA VAL A 33 -8.40 4.97 -4.31
C VAL A 33 -9.78 5.61 -4.19
N GLU A 34 -10.36 5.60 -2.98
CA GLU A 34 -11.68 6.22 -2.75
C GLU A 34 -11.65 7.73 -3.00
N ILE A 35 -10.63 8.42 -2.48
CA ILE A 35 -10.44 9.85 -2.73
C ILE A 35 -10.17 10.12 -4.21
N ALA A 36 -9.33 9.31 -4.85
CA ALA A 36 -9.04 9.47 -6.27
C ALA A 36 -10.28 9.28 -7.16
N LYS A 37 -11.22 8.42 -6.76
CA LYS A 37 -12.46 8.17 -7.50
C LYS A 37 -13.51 9.24 -7.29
N ASN A 38 -13.71 9.68 -6.05
CA ASN A 38 -14.82 10.58 -5.71
C ASN A 38 -14.41 12.05 -5.78
N GLU A 39 -13.17 12.38 -5.45
CA GLU A 39 -12.66 13.74 -5.34
C GLU A 39 -11.25 13.86 -5.95
N PRO A 40 -11.07 13.56 -7.25
CA PRO A 40 -9.75 13.58 -7.89
C PRO A 40 -9.07 14.96 -7.86
N GLY A 41 -9.85 16.05 -7.75
CA GLY A 41 -9.32 17.41 -7.62
C GLY A 41 -8.87 17.78 -6.21
N HIS A 42 -9.08 16.91 -5.21
CA HIS A 42 -8.68 17.20 -3.82
C HIS A 42 -7.20 16.86 -3.59
N GLU A 43 -6.31 17.58 -4.28
CA GLU A 43 -4.86 17.33 -4.35
C GLU A 43 -4.19 17.17 -2.98
N VAL A 44 -4.60 17.98 -1.99
CA VAL A 44 -4.05 17.91 -0.62
C VAL A 44 -4.38 16.58 0.06
N ALA A 45 -5.59 16.07 -0.11
CA ALA A 45 -6.01 14.80 0.50
C ALA A 45 -5.27 13.63 -0.15
N LEU A 46 -5.13 13.65 -1.48
CA LEU A 46 -4.34 12.68 -2.23
C LEU A 46 -2.86 12.71 -1.83
N ALA A 47 -2.27 13.89 -1.63
CA ALA A 47 -0.88 14.02 -1.20
C ALA A 47 -0.67 13.49 0.24
N MET A 48 -1.58 13.81 1.16
CA MET A 48 -1.49 13.35 2.55
C MET A 48 -1.62 11.83 2.65
N ILE A 49 -2.68 11.26 2.05
CA ILE A 49 -2.91 9.82 2.11
C ILE A 49 -1.88 9.04 1.29
N GLY A 50 -1.40 9.62 0.18
CA GLY A 50 -0.29 9.08 -0.60
C GLY A 50 0.98 8.98 0.23
N CYS A 51 1.37 10.04 0.93
CA CYS A 51 2.57 10.03 1.78
C CYS A 51 2.49 8.95 2.89
N ASP A 52 1.34 8.81 3.53
CA ASP A 52 1.15 7.79 4.57
C ASP A 52 1.16 6.37 3.98
N MET A 53 0.54 6.17 2.82
CA MET A 53 0.59 4.89 2.09
C MET A 53 2.03 4.53 1.71
N ASP A 54 2.81 5.49 1.22
CA ASP A 54 4.19 5.29 0.78
C ASP A 54 5.08 4.94 1.99
N ARG A 55 4.82 5.53 3.17
CA ARG A 55 5.47 5.14 4.44
C ARG A 55 5.11 3.73 4.88
N ALA A 56 3.83 3.35 4.82
CA ALA A 56 3.38 2.01 5.15
C ALA A 56 4.00 0.96 4.22
N HIS A 57 4.07 1.27 2.92
CA HIS A 57 4.71 0.41 1.93
C HIS A 57 6.21 0.25 2.20
N ALA A 58 6.93 1.33 2.52
CA ALA A 58 8.34 1.26 2.88
C ALA A 58 8.59 0.41 4.14
N ARG A 59 7.68 0.48 5.14
CA ARG A 59 7.73 -0.38 6.32
C ARG A 59 7.55 -1.85 5.94
N LEU A 60 6.56 -2.16 5.10
CA LEU A 60 6.30 -3.51 4.64
C LEU A 60 7.50 -4.09 3.87
N GLN A 61 8.09 -3.30 2.97
CA GLN A 61 9.31 -3.70 2.24
C GLN A 61 10.46 -4.03 3.19
N ALA A 62 10.67 -3.20 4.22
CA ALA A 62 11.71 -3.42 5.22
C ALA A 62 11.50 -4.73 6.00
N LEU A 63 10.25 -5.07 6.35
CA LEU A 63 9.92 -6.30 7.09
C LEU A 63 10.12 -7.57 6.25
N ILE A 64 9.86 -7.51 4.94
CA ILE A 64 10.02 -8.64 4.01
C ILE A 64 11.49 -8.76 3.53
N GLY A 65 12.34 -7.78 3.83
CA GLY A 65 13.75 -7.76 3.43
C GLY A 65 13.96 -7.30 1.98
N LEU A 66 12.98 -6.61 1.40
CA LEU A 66 13.12 -5.98 0.10
C LEU A 66 13.92 -4.67 0.23
N PRO A 67 14.81 -4.35 -0.72
CA PRO A 67 15.49 -3.07 -0.73
C PRO A 67 14.47 -1.94 -0.85
N ARG A 68 14.66 -0.88 -0.06
CA ARG A 68 13.84 0.33 -0.16
C ARG A 68 14.05 0.93 -1.54
N MET A 69 13.05 0.78 -2.40
CA MET A 69 13.12 1.37 -3.74
C MET A 69 13.15 2.90 -3.58
N PRO A 70 14.07 3.61 -4.25
CA PRO A 70 14.07 5.06 -4.23
C PRO A 70 12.73 5.61 -4.74
N PHE A 71 12.42 6.86 -4.38
CA PHE A 71 11.19 7.63 -4.69
C PHE A 71 10.73 7.64 -6.18
N THR A 72 11.43 6.97 -7.09
CA THR A 72 11.04 6.80 -8.49
C THR A 72 9.77 5.96 -8.67
N HIS A 73 9.46 5.06 -7.74
CA HIS A 73 8.21 4.31 -7.72
C HIS A 73 7.36 4.74 -6.54
N ASP A 74 6.71 5.90 -6.61
CA ASP A 74 5.66 6.26 -5.64
C ASP A 74 4.48 5.29 -5.82
N PRO A 75 4.17 4.43 -4.83
CA PRO A 75 2.97 3.60 -4.85
C PRO A 75 1.72 4.43 -5.13
N SER A 76 1.62 5.63 -4.53
CA SER A 76 0.54 6.59 -4.74
C SER A 76 0.32 6.96 -6.21
N LYS A 77 1.38 7.27 -6.96
CA LYS A 77 1.27 7.59 -8.40
C LYS A 77 0.87 6.40 -9.26
N THR A 78 1.28 5.19 -8.87
CA THR A 78 0.92 3.97 -9.59
C THR A 78 -0.57 3.66 -9.38
N VAL A 79 -1.01 3.74 -8.12
CA VAL A 79 -2.42 3.54 -7.74
C VAL A 79 -3.32 4.60 -8.38
N LEU A 80 -2.89 5.86 -8.47
CA LEU A 80 -3.65 6.92 -9.16
C LEU A 80 -3.85 6.59 -10.63
N ARG A 81 -2.78 6.18 -11.33
CA ARG A 81 -2.83 5.78 -12.73
C ARG A 81 -3.76 4.58 -12.96
N ASP A 82 -3.74 3.62 -12.05
CA ASP A 82 -4.63 2.45 -12.11
C ASP A 82 -6.09 2.87 -11.88
N ALA A 83 -6.36 3.74 -10.89
CA ALA A 83 -7.69 4.27 -10.63
C ALA A 83 -8.25 5.09 -11.80
N GLU A 84 -7.43 5.93 -12.44
CA GLU A 84 -7.80 6.66 -13.67
C GLU A 84 -8.10 5.71 -14.83
N ARG A 85 -7.35 4.60 -14.95
CA ARG A 85 -7.60 3.59 -15.98
C ARG A 85 -8.94 2.89 -15.75
N GLU A 86 -9.22 2.46 -14.52
CA GLU A 86 -10.50 1.84 -14.16
C GLU A 86 -11.70 2.75 -14.47
N LEU A 87 -11.58 4.06 -14.20
CA LEU A 87 -12.61 5.04 -14.52
C LEU A 87 -12.86 5.13 -16.04
N LYS A 88 -11.79 5.24 -16.84
CA LYS A 88 -11.88 5.31 -18.31
C LYS A 88 -12.48 4.05 -18.92
N ASP A 89 -12.18 2.88 -18.36
CA ASP A 89 -12.74 1.61 -18.85
C ASP A 89 -14.24 1.52 -18.54
N ARG A 90 -14.68 1.97 -17.36
CA ARG A 90 -16.11 2.07 -17.00
C ARG A 90 -16.90 3.01 -17.90
N GLU A 91 -16.34 4.17 -18.23
CA GLU A 91 -16.96 5.15 -19.14
C GLU A 91 -17.14 4.58 -20.56
N LYS A 92 -16.23 3.71 -21.02
CA LYS A 92 -16.34 3.05 -22.34
C LYS A 92 -17.36 1.92 -22.37
N GLU A 93 -17.57 1.22 -21.27
CA GLU A 93 -18.58 0.14 -21.18
C GLU A 93 -20.02 0.66 -21.09
N SER A 94 -20.19 1.93 -20.72
CA SER A 94 -21.50 2.57 -20.53
C SER A 94 -21.97 3.44 -21.72
N ALA A 95 -21.18 3.49 -22.80
CA ALA A 95 -21.47 4.19 -24.06
C ALA A 95 -21.76 3.21 -25.21
#